data_AF-A0A2T5TY89-F1
#
_entry.id   AF-A0A2T5TY89-F1
#
_cell.length_a   1.000
_cell.length_b   1.000
_cell.length_c   1.000
_cell.angle_alpha   90.00
_cell.angle_beta   90.00
_cell.angle_gamma   90.00
#
_symmetry.space_group_name_H-M   'P 1'
#
loop_
_entity.id
_entity.type
_entity.pdbx_description
1 polymer ?
#
loop_
_entity_poly.entity_id
_entity_poly.type
_entity_poly.pdbx_seq_one_letter_code
_entity_poly.pdbx_strand_id
1 'polypeptide(L)'
;MGALLQPKAGFGRKAAMRTRNRFFQKIVDFVIEDRASGAILALVELDDRSHDGLHDRKRDAITASAGYRTIRLPAGRLSMTDIATQRQPLQSNNAGTSVSATRSGA
;
A
#
# COMPACT_ATOMS: atom_id res chain seq x y z
N MET A 1 2.66 -8.79 5.54
CA MET A 1 2.21 -7.40 5.58
C MET A 1 1.93 -6.99 7.02
N GLY A 2 2.50 -7.70 8.01
CA GLY A 2 2.26 -7.39 9.43
C GLY A 2 2.80 -6.04 9.90
N ALA A 3 3.69 -5.43 9.11
CA ALA A 3 4.18 -4.06 9.34
C ALA A 3 3.23 -2.99 8.79
N LEU A 4 2.43 -3.30 7.77
CA LEU A 4 1.54 -2.36 7.08
C LEU A 4 0.13 -2.36 7.65
N LEU A 5 -0.30 -3.50 8.19
CA LEU A 5 -1.68 -3.77 8.56
C LEU A 5 -1.78 -4.27 9.98
N GLN A 6 -2.81 -3.83 10.68
CA GLN A 6 -3.20 -4.36 11.98
C GLN A 6 -4.70 -4.72 11.98
N PRO A 7 -5.11 -5.77 12.70
CA PRO A 7 -6.54 -6.01 12.91
C PRO A 7 -7.18 -4.81 13.63
N LYS A 8 -8.43 -4.51 13.30
CA LYS A 8 -9.20 -3.49 14.01
C LYS A 8 -9.20 -3.76 15.52
N ALA A 9 -9.06 -2.70 16.31
CA ALA A 9 -9.14 -2.77 17.76
C ALA A 9 -10.52 -3.28 18.24
N GLY A 10 -10.58 -3.85 19.44
CA GLY A 10 -11.82 -4.38 20.02
C GLY A 10 -12.11 -5.85 19.70
N PHE A 11 -11.29 -6.53 18.89
CA PHE A 11 -11.37 -7.99 18.75
C PHE A 11 -10.76 -8.71 19.96
N GLY A 12 -11.42 -9.79 20.40
CA GLY A 12 -10.81 -10.74 21.32
C GLY A 12 -9.56 -11.39 20.72
N ARG A 13 -8.60 -11.78 21.55
CA ARG A 13 -7.27 -12.27 21.15
C ARG A 13 -7.30 -13.33 20.03
N LYS A 14 -8.17 -14.34 20.13
CA LYS A 14 -8.31 -15.38 19.09
C LYS A 14 -8.79 -14.82 17.74
N ALA A 15 -9.74 -13.89 17.76
CA ALA A 15 -10.27 -13.25 16.55
C ALA A 15 -9.24 -12.30 15.91
N ALA A 16 -8.48 -11.57 16.73
CA ALA A 16 -7.38 -10.74 16.28
C ALA A 16 -6.28 -11.57 15.60
N MET A 17 -5.87 -12.69 16.22
CA MET A 17 -4.89 -13.62 15.62
C MET A 17 -5.39 -14.23 14.32
N ARG A 18 -6.63 -14.74 14.28
CA ARG A 18 -7.23 -15.28 13.05
C ARG A 18 -7.24 -14.24 11.92
N THR A 19 -7.55 -12.99 12.24
CA THR A 19 -7.56 -11.91 11.27
C THR A 19 -6.15 -11.56 10.78
N ARG A 20 -5.19 -11.43 11.70
CA ARG A 20 -3.77 -11.22 11.38
C ARG A 20 -3.22 -12.32 10.46
N ASN A 21 -3.62 -13.57 10.69
CA ASN A 21 -3.17 -14.72 9.91
C ASN A 21 -3.53 -14.61 8.41
N ARG A 22 -4.52 -13.79 8.02
CA ARG A 22 -4.90 -13.58 6.62
C ARG A 22 -3.89 -12.76 5.81
N PHE A 23 -3.01 -12.02 6.46
CA PHE A 23 -2.08 -11.09 5.79
C PHE A 23 -0.65 -11.09 6.32
N PHE A 24 -0.37 -11.73 7.46
CA PHE A 24 0.95 -11.59 8.08
C PHE A 24 2.10 -12.13 7.22
N GLN A 25 1.90 -13.26 6.54
CA GLN A 25 2.91 -13.89 5.66
C GLN A 25 3.02 -13.28 4.27
N LYS A 26 2.04 -12.49 3.84
CA LYS A 26 2.10 -11.82 2.52
C LYS A 26 3.21 -10.78 2.55
N ILE A 27 3.87 -10.45 1.45
CA ILE A 27 4.87 -9.37 1.40
C ILE A 27 4.51 -8.52 0.18
N VAL A 28 4.64 -7.21 0.29
CA VAL A 28 4.58 -6.31 -0.87
C VAL A 28 5.99 -6.20 -1.45
N ASP A 29 6.14 -6.14 -2.77
CA ASP A 29 7.48 -6.07 -3.37
C ASP A 29 8.21 -4.80 -2.96
N PHE A 30 7.55 -3.63 -3.09
CA PHE A 30 8.12 -2.35 -2.71
C PHE A 30 7.08 -1.40 -2.11
N VAL A 31 7.58 -0.37 -1.45
CA VAL A 31 6.79 0.77 -0.98
C VAL A 31 7.40 2.05 -1.51
N ILE A 32 6.55 3.05 -1.79
CA ILE A 32 6.97 4.43 -1.99
C ILE A 32 6.69 5.15 -0.69
N GLU A 33 7.72 5.77 -0.12
CA GLU A 33 7.61 6.57 1.09
C GLU A 33 7.95 8.04 0.84
N ASP A 34 7.38 8.92 1.65
CA ASP A 34 7.90 10.26 1.82
C ASP A 34 9.22 10.19 2.59
N ARG A 35 10.31 10.68 1.98
CA ARG A 35 11.66 10.56 2.52
C ARG A 35 11.86 11.27 3.87
N ALA A 36 11.11 12.35 4.12
CA ALA A 36 11.28 13.14 5.33
C ALA A 36 10.58 12.51 6.54
N SER A 37 9.39 11.95 6.34
CA SER A 37 8.54 11.40 7.40
C SER A 37 8.57 9.87 7.50
N GLY A 38 9.00 9.18 6.45
CA GLY A 38 8.84 7.73 6.31
C GLY A 38 7.39 7.30 6.07
N ALA A 39 6.48 8.24 5.81
CA ALA A 39 5.07 7.92 5.55
C ALA A 39 4.94 7.16 4.23
N ILE A 40 4.27 6.01 4.26
CA ILE A 40 4.03 5.21 3.05
C ILE A 40 2.93 5.88 2.22
N LEU A 41 3.28 6.25 1.00
CA LEU A 41 2.41 6.93 0.04
C LEU A 41 1.70 5.94 -0.88
N ALA A 42 2.38 4.86 -1.26
CA ALA A 42 1.84 3.82 -2.12
C ALA A 42 2.58 2.48 -1.94
N LEU A 43 1.90 1.40 -2.29
CA LEU A 43 2.48 0.07 -2.44
C LEU A 43 2.79 -0.15 -3.92
N VAL A 44 3.86 -0.87 -4.22
CA VAL A 44 4.22 -1.26 -5.58
C VAL A 44 4.32 -2.78 -5.63
N GLU A 45 3.57 -3.37 -6.56
CA GLU A 45 3.54 -4.81 -6.80
C GLU A 45 3.97 -5.06 -8.24
N LEU A 46 4.82 -6.07 -8.44
CA LEU A 46 5.25 -6.52 -9.75
C LEU A 46 4.38 -7.68 -10.20
N ASP A 47 3.77 -7.55 -11.38
CA ASP A 47 3.10 -8.68 -12.00
C ASP A 47 4.15 -9.62 -12.61
N ASP A 48 3.99 -10.91 -12.31
CA ASP A 48 4.59 -11.99 -13.07
C ASP A 48 3.52 -12.76 -13.84
N ARG A 49 3.94 -13.55 -14.84
CA ARG A 49 3.02 -14.32 -15.69
C ARG A 49 2.30 -15.45 -14.96
N SER A 50 2.64 -15.71 -13.70
CA SER A 50 2.10 -16.79 -12.88
C SER A 50 1.01 -16.34 -11.91
N HIS A 51 0.57 -15.09 -11.99
CA HIS A 51 -0.39 -14.55 -11.01
C HIS A 51 -1.78 -15.21 -11.05
N ASP A 52 -2.30 -15.46 -9.85
CA ASP A 52 -3.71 -15.79 -9.60
C ASP A 52 -4.50 -14.51 -9.30
N GLY A 53 -5.26 -14.04 -10.30
CA GLY A 53 -6.04 -12.82 -10.21
C GLY A 53 -7.14 -12.80 -9.13
N LEU A 54 -7.54 -13.94 -8.56
CA LEU A 54 -8.45 -13.97 -7.41
C LEU A 54 -7.72 -13.67 -6.10
N HIS A 55 -6.51 -14.19 -5.94
CA HIS A 55 -5.69 -13.91 -4.77
C HIS A 55 -5.20 -12.46 -4.74
N ASP A 56 -4.89 -11.90 -5.92
CA ASP A 56 -4.58 -10.49 -6.06
C ASP A 56 -5.71 -9.58 -5.62
N ARG A 57 -6.91 -9.79 -6.15
CA ARG A 57 -8.06 -8.96 -5.78
C ARG A 57 -8.34 -8.98 -4.29
N LYS A 58 -8.14 -10.12 -3.62
CA LYS A 58 -8.27 -10.22 -2.16
C LYS A 58 -7.17 -9.45 -1.43
N ARG A 59 -5.94 -9.49 -1.93
CA ARG A 59 -4.80 -8.73 -1.38
C ARG A 59 -5.06 -7.23 -1.53
N ASP A 60 -5.43 -6.79 -2.73
CA ASP A 60 -5.68 -5.39 -3.06
C ASP A 60 -6.87 -4.83 -2.29
N ALA A 61 -7.95 -5.62 -2.11
CA ALA A 61 -9.07 -5.20 -1.28
C ALA A 61 -8.67 -4.96 0.18
N ILE A 62 -7.77 -5.80 0.73
CA ILE A 62 -7.28 -5.63 2.09
C ILE A 62 -6.44 -4.36 2.21
N THR A 63 -5.48 -4.14 1.31
CA THR A 63 -4.60 -2.95 1.37
C THR A 63 -5.36 -1.66 1.07
N ALA A 64 -6.30 -1.67 0.12
CA ALA A 64 -7.17 -0.54 -0.18
C ALA A 64 -8.06 -0.19 1.02
N SER A 65 -8.60 -1.17 1.74
CA SER A 65 -9.38 -0.92 2.96
C SER A 65 -8.58 -0.28 4.09
N ALA A 66 -7.25 -0.40 4.06
CA ALA A 66 -6.33 0.26 4.98
C ALA A 66 -5.85 1.63 4.47
N GLY A 67 -6.38 2.13 3.35
CA GLY A 67 -6.05 3.43 2.79
C GLY A 67 -4.83 3.43 1.86
N TYR A 68 -4.21 2.28 1.60
CA TYR A 68 -3.10 2.22 0.67
C TYR A 68 -3.56 2.16 -0.77
N ARG A 69 -2.91 2.96 -1.62
CA ARG A 69 -2.97 2.81 -3.07
C ARG A 69 -1.93 1.80 -3.52
N THR A 70 -2.32 0.88 -4.42
CA THR A 70 -1.38 -0.04 -5.08
C THR A 70 -1.10 0.46 -6.50
N ILE A 71 0.17 0.54 -6.86
CA ILE A 71 0.65 0.68 -8.24
C ILE A 71 1.13 -0.68 -8.70
N ARG A 72 0.67 -1.11 -9.87
CA ARG A 72 1.01 -2.42 -10.41
C ARG A 72 1.82 -2.27 -11.68
N LEU A 73 2.99 -2.89 -11.68
CA LEU A 73 3.92 -2.85 -12.80
C LEU A 73 3.77 -4.15 -13.60
N PRO A 74 3.37 -4.11 -14.88
CA PRO A 74 3.18 -5.33 -15.66
C PRO A 74 4.53 -6.05 -15.87
N ALA A 75 4.45 -7.37 -16.06
CA ALA A 75 5.60 -8.19 -16.39
C ALA A 75 6.31 -7.69 -17.66
N GLY A 76 7.65 -7.72 -17.67
CA GLY A 76 8.46 -7.39 -18.84
C GLY A 76 9.12 -6.01 -18.75
N ARG A 77 9.58 -5.51 -19.90
CA ARG A 77 10.32 -4.25 -19.98
C ARG A 77 9.34 -3.09 -20.09
N LEU A 78 9.30 -2.25 -19.07
CA LEU A 78 8.55 -1.01 -19.10
C LEU A 78 9.30 0.06 -19.90
N SER A 79 8.57 0.79 -20.75
CA SER A 79 9.07 2.01 -21.35
C SER A 79 8.94 3.19 -20.37
N MET A 80 9.68 4.27 -20.63
CA MET A 80 9.55 5.51 -19.85
C MET A 80 8.13 6.10 -19.92
N THR A 81 7.41 5.86 -21.02
CA THR A 81 6.03 6.29 -21.22
C THR A 81 5.06 5.54 -20.31
N ASP A 82 5.27 4.22 -20.14
CA ASP A 82 4.47 3.38 -19.24
C ASP A 82 4.62 3.87 -17.78
N ILE A 83 5.87 4.15 -17.39
CA ILE A 83 6.20 4.67 -16.07
C ILE A 83 5.58 6.06 -15.87
N ALA A 84 5.70 6.96 -16.86
CA ALA A 84 5.16 8.31 -16.76
C ALA A 84 3.63 8.32 -16.56
N THR A 85 2.91 7.45 -17.29
CA THR A 85 1.46 7.29 -17.15
C THR A 85 1.09 6.85 -15.74
N GLN A 86 1.82 5.89 -15.17
CA GLN A 86 1.55 5.38 -13.82
C GLN A 86 1.93 6.38 -12.71
N ARG A 87 2.79 7.36 -12.99
CA ARG A 87 3.16 8.43 -12.03
C ARG A 87 2.13 9.56 -11.91
N GLN A 88 1.33 9.81 -12.94
CA GLN A 88 0.38 10.95 -12.93
C GLN A 88 -0.55 10.99 -11.71
N PRO A 89 -1.16 9.87 -11.25
CA PRO A 89 -2.04 9.89 -10.09
C PRO A 89 -1.34 10.18 -8.75
N LEU A 90 -0.01 10.02 -8.69
CA LEU A 90 0.79 10.34 -7.49
C LEU A 90 1.11 11.83 -7.39
N GLN A 91 1.13 12.56 -8.50
CA GLN A 91 1.51 13.97 -8.54
C GLN A 91 0.34 14.91 -8.19
N SER A 92 -0.89 14.55 -8.54
CA SER A 92 -2.08 15.38 -8.35
C SER A 92 -2.51 15.55 -6.89
N ASN A 93 -2.10 14.67 -5.98
CA ASN A 93 -2.49 14.74 -4.56
C ASN A 93 -1.46 15.43 -3.64
N ASN A 94 -0.28 15.78 -4.14
CA ASN A 94 0.70 16.58 -3.39
C ASN A 94 0.36 18.08 -3.36
N ALA A 95 -0.64 18.53 -4.14
CA ALA A 95 -1.13 19.91 -4.12
C ALA A 95 -2.18 20.18 -3.01
N GLY A 96 -2.72 19.14 -2.35
CA GLY A 96 -3.88 19.28 -1.47
C GLY A 96 -3.74 18.75 -0.04
N THR A 97 -2.60 18.14 0.34
CA THR A 97 -2.44 17.51 1.67
C THR A 97 -1.27 18.11 2.45
N SER A 98 -1.22 19.44 2.55
CA SER A 98 -0.56 20.10 3.68
C SER A 98 -1.49 20.02 4.89
N VAL A 99 -1.60 18.83 5.51
CA VAL A 99 -2.19 18.74 6.84
C VAL A 99 -1.21 19.42 7.80
N SER A 100 -1.57 20.65 8.16
CA SER A 100 -0.99 21.43 9.23
C SER A 100 -0.95 20.59 10.51
N ALA A 101 0.18 19.93 10.76
CA ALA A 101 0.53 19.48 12.10
C ALA A 101 1.05 20.70 12.87
N THR A 102 0.08 21.46 13.41
CA THR A 102 0.29 22.51 14.41
C THR A 102 1.06 21.90 15.57
N ARG A 103 2.34 22.25 15.73
CA ARG A 103 3.06 22.01 16.99
C ARG A 103 2.78 23.17 17.93
N SER A 104 1.84 22.94 18.84
CA SER A 104 1.70 23.68 20.09
C SER A 104 2.90 23.40 20.99
N GLY A 105 3.62 24.44 21.38
CA GLY A 105 4.29 24.66 22.67
C GLY A 105 5.38 23.68 23.13
N ALA A 106 6.62 24.16 23.18
CA ALA A 106 7.36 24.46 24.42
C ALA A 106 8.61 25.29 24.08
#